data_AF-A0A2N1M2S0-F1
#
_entry.id   AF-A0A2N1M2S0-F1
#
_cell.length_a   1.000
_cell.length_b   1.000
_cell.length_c   1.000
_cell.angle_alpha   90.00
_cell.angle_beta   90.00
_cell.angle_gamma   90.00
#
_symmetry.space_group_name_H-M   'P 1'
#
loop_
_entity.id
_entity.type
_entity.pdbx_description
1 polymer ?
#
loop_
_entity_poly.entity_id
_entity_poly.type
_entity_poly.pdbx_seq_one_letter_code
_entity_poly.pdbx_strand_id
1 'polypeptide(L)'
;MFLALFNTVVSNLILFKNQFAINRDISMFQKFQDDVPKLDRDYITREFQSKIDQLFSEEVEDNFITRMCGNGLDIISWPVLGDIAWFKKLSIFKTKLDKLETKYENARAFLQNTKVIMAKLKICDWGSLDENFIQIRVATLKRLFPIAVSYGIEQKDYIIEHLMNHDSGKPIDDPIINLCDVLNNFEKSTKLLPDSNIWLYDNKYETCIQLSNILRNYFEEIVQPRRESSNDNEWFSSLDRFFKNIIARRTLRVQNWYMQNTAKFPQDNSNVVNGKYEMEQEISKLSLLWTLCG
;
A
#
# COMPACT_ATOMS: atom_id res chain seq x y z
N MET A 1 27.16 -6.82 -8.41
CA MET A 1 25.99 -6.52 -9.27
C MET A 1 24.66 -6.65 -8.51
N PHE A 2 24.37 -7.78 -7.88
CA PHE A 2 23.13 -8.01 -7.08
C PHE A 2 22.83 -6.91 -6.04
N LEU A 3 23.81 -6.56 -5.19
CA LEU A 3 23.63 -5.54 -4.15
C LEU A 3 23.41 -4.13 -4.74
N ALA A 4 24.02 -3.84 -5.89
CA ALA A 4 23.89 -2.56 -6.57
C ALA A 4 22.50 -2.41 -7.20
N LEU A 5 22.01 -3.44 -7.89
CA LEU A 5 20.65 -3.48 -8.43
C LEU A 5 19.60 -3.40 -7.31
N PHE A 6 19.79 -4.16 -6.23
CA PHE A 6 18.90 -4.13 -5.07
C PHE A 6 18.88 -2.75 -4.40
N ASN A 7 20.04 -2.13 -4.14
CA ASN A 7 20.12 -0.79 -3.56
C ASN A 7 19.50 0.28 -4.47
N THR A 8 19.71 0.20 -5.79
CA THR A 8 19.06 1.10 -6.77
C THR A 8 17.55 1.04 -6.66
N VAL A 9 17.01 -0.18 -6.58
CA VAL A 9 15.56 -0.40 -6.55
C VAL A 9 14.94 0.04 -5.22
N VAL A 10 15.70 -0.06 -4.12
CA VAL A 10 15.23 0.15 -2.74
C VAL A 10 15.42 1.58 -2.24
N SER A 11 16.53 2.27 -2.57
CA SER A 11 16.93 3.49 -1.85
C SER A 11 17.33 4.68 -2.71
N ASN A 12 17.14 4.63 -4.04
CA ASN A 12 17.66 5.66 -4.98
C ASN A 12 19.17 5.91 -4.82
N LEU A 13 19.90 5.03 -4.12
CA LEU A 13 21.29 5.23 -3.73
C LEU A 13 22.11 4.03 -4.18
N ILE A 14 23.04 4.27 -5.11
CA ILE A 14 24.03 3.28 -5.50
C ILE A 14 25.35 3.63 -4.84
N LEU A 15 25.70 2.92 -3.77
CA LEU A 15 27.04 2.98 -3.21
C LEU A 15 27.96 2.05 -4.00
N PHE A 16 28.65 2.61 -5.00
CA PHE A 16 29.77 1.92 -5.61
C PHE A 16 30.96 1.93 -4.64
N LYS A 17 31.11 0.83 -3.88
CA LYS A 17 32.39 0.51 -3.27
C LYS A 17 33.25 -0.12 -4.36
N ASN A 18 34.26 0.61 -4.81
CA ASN A 18 35.27 0.06 -5.69
C ASN A 18 36.03 -1.02 -4.90
N GLN A 19 35.65 -2.29 -5.06
CA GLN A 19 36.42 -3.42 -4.53
C GLN A 19 37.61 -3.63 -5.46
N PHE A 20 38.61 -2.74 -5.39
CA PHE A 20 39.97 -3.20 -5.60
C PHE A 20 40.23 -4.21 -4.51
N ALA A 21 40.49 -5.45 -4.91
CA ALA A 21 40.55 -6.61 -4.03
C ALA A 21 41.31 -6.27 -2.75
N ILE A 22 40.70 -6.62 -1.62
CA ILE A 22 41.31 -6.66 -0.30
C ILE A 22 42.35 -7.80 -0.36
N ASN A 23 43.44 -7.59 -1.08
CA ASN A 23 44.62 -8.43 -1.04
C ASN A 23 45.81 -7.62 -1.56
N ARG A 24 46.75 -7.37 -0.64
CA ARG A 24 48.05 -6.69 -0.77
C ARG A 24 48.07 -5.16 -0.58
N ASP A 25 48.79 -4.81 0.47
CA ASP A 25 49.38 -3.51 0.81
C ASP A 25 48.45 -2.30 0.97
N ILE A 26 47.96 -2.14 2.22
CA ILE A 26 47.42 -0.87 2.76
C ILE A 26 48.42 0.29 2.58
N SER A 27 49.73 0.00 2.52
CA SER A 27 50.80 0.98 2.28
C SER A 27 50.74 1.65 0.89
N MET A 28 50.26 0.93 -0.13
CA MET A 28 50.15 1.46 -1.49
C MET A 28 48.92 2.37 -1.63
N PHE A 29 47.85 2.11 -0.86
CA PHE A 29 46.65 2.95 -0.81
C PHE A 29 46.81 4.21 0.04
N GLN A 30 47.58 4.15 1.14
CA GLN A 30 47.99 5.37 1.85
C GLN A 30 48.84 6.25 0.92
N LYS A 31 49.84 5.68 0.22
CA LYS A 31 50.61 6.44 -0.77
C LYS A 31 49.76 6.97 -1.92
N PHE A 32 48.82 6.20 -2.50
CA PHE A 32 47.96 6.71 -3.57
C PHE A 32 46.93 7.76 -3.12
N GLN A 33 46.49 7.75 -1.85
CA GLN A 33 45.64 8.82 -1.30
C GLN A 33 46.44 10.04 -0.83
N ASP A 34 47.67 9.84 -0.37
CA ASP A 34 48.61 10.89 0.03
C ASP A 34 49.25 11.58 -1.19
N ASP A 35 49.42 10.86 -2.30
CA ASP A 35 50.06 11.35 -3.54
C ASP A 35 49.10 11.94 -4.58
N VAL A 36 47.80 12.06 -4.26
CA VAL A 36 46.83 12.84 -5.07
C VAL A 36 46.61 14.18 -4.36
N PRO A 37 47.28 15.26 -4.80
CA PRO A 37 47.06 16.60 -4.25
C PRO A 37 45.57 16.94 -4.23
N LYS A 38 45.12 17.80 -3.31
CA LYS A 38 43.71 18.26 -3.25
C LYS A 38 43.18 18.72 -4.63
N LEU A 39 44.04 19.36 -5.42
CA LEU A 39 43.77 19.81 -6.79
C LEU A 39 43.43 18.67 -7.76
N ASP A 40 44.00 17.49 -7.55
CA ASP A 40 43.88 16.33 -8.42
C ASP A 40 42.58 15.54 -8.12
N ARG A 41 42.05 15.60 -6.89
CA ARG A 41 40.71 15.01 -6.57
C ARG A 41 39.55 15.71 -7.28
N ASP A 42 39.58 17.04 -7.33
CA ASP A 42 38.56 17.82 -8.02
C ASP A 42 38.69 17.69 -9.55
N TYR A 43 39.93 17.52 -10.04
CA TYR A 43 40.16 17.17 -11.44
C TYR A 43 39.61 15.77 -11.77
N ILE A 44 39.95 14.74 -11.00
CA ILE A 44 39.45 13.37 -11.19
C ILE A 44 37.91 13.33 -11.13
N THR A 45 37.30 14.04 -10.17
CA THR A 45 35.83 14.06 -10.05
C THR A 45 35.19 14.70 -11.30
N ARG A 46 35.76 15.81 -11.80
CA ARG A 46 35.29 16.46 -13.04
C ARG A 46 35.52 15.59 -14.28
N GLU A 47 36.65 14.92 -14.38
CA GLU A 47 36.97 14.01 -15.48
C GLU A 47 36.01 12.82 -15.51
N PHE A 48 35.76 12.19 -14.36
CA PHE A 48 34.79 11.10 -14.26
C PHE A 48 33.37 11.57 -14.57
N GLN A 49 32.96 12.72 -14.06
CA GLN A 49 31.65 13.31 -14.37
C GLN A 49 31.53 13.57 -15.87
N SER A 50 32.54 14.19 -16.49
CA SER A 50 32.55 14.47 -17.93
C SER A 50 32.46 13.21 -18.78
N LYS A 51 33.14 12.12 -18.39
CA LYS A 51 33.05 10.84 -19.12
C LYS A 51 31.69 10.18 -18.97
N ILE A 52 31.07 10.29 -17.80
CA ILE A 52 29.73 9.77 -17.58
C ILE A 52 28.69 10.61 -18.33
N ASP A 53 28.81 11.93 -18.29
CA ASP A 53 27.94 12.84 -19.05
C ASP A 53 28.08 12.58 -20.56
N GLN A 54 29.31 12.34 -21.04
CA GLN A 54 29.58 11.92 -22.42
C GLN A 54 28.88 10.60 -22.75
N LEU A 55 29.02 9.56 -21.90
CA LEU A 55 28.35 8.27 -22.05
C LEU A 55 26.81 8.42 -22.10
N PHE A 56 26.26 9.33 -21.29
CA PHE A 56 24.83 9.65 -21.30
C PHE A 56 24.38 10.40 -22.57
N SER A 57 25.28 11.17 -23.19
CA SER A 57 24.99 11.95 -24.40
C SER A 57 25.23 11.19 -25.72
N GLU A 58 26.16 10.24 -25.75
CA GLU A 58 26.56 9.50 -26.95
C GLU A 58 25.66 8.29 -27.24
N GLU A 59 25.05 7.72 -26.21
CA GLU A 59 24.12 6.60 -26.36
C GLU A 59 22.69 7.14 -26.55
N VAL A 60 22.02 6.66 -27.61
CA VAL A 60 20.61 6.94 -27.95
C VAL A 60 19.75 6.96 -26.67
N GLU A 61 18.82 7.92 -26.56
CA GLU A 61 17.97 8.35 -25.42
C GLU A 61 17.33 7.27 -24.51
N ASP A 62 17.61 5.98 -24.71
CA ASP A 62 16.99 4.83 -24.07
C ASP A 62 17.99 3.78 -23.52
N ASN A 63 19.23 4.17 -23.22
CA ASN A 63 20.20 3.24 -22.62
C ASN A 63 19.83 2.87 -21.16
N PHE A 64 20.21 1.65 -20.75
CA PHE A 64 19.86 1.11 -19.44
C PHE A 64 20.41 1.96 -18.28
N ILE A 65 21.58 2.60 -18.44
CA ILE A 65 22.22 3.37 -17.37
C ILE A 65 21.49 4.69 -17.12
N THR A 66 21.04 5.40 -18.16
CA THR A 66 20.21 6.62 -18.02
C THR A 66 18.86 6.27 -17.40
N ARG A 67 18.26 5.13 -17.78
CA ARG A 67 17.04 4.64 -17.11
C ARG A 67 17.25 4.22 -15.65
N MET A 68 18.43 3.70 -15.32
CA MET A 68 18.75 3.19 -13.99
C MET A 68 19.15 4.30 -13.00
N CYS A 69 19.97 5.25 -13.45
CA CYS A 69 20.49 6.35 -12.63
C CYS A 69 19.63 7.62 -12.74
N GLY A 70 18.69 7.66 -13.69
CA GLY A 70 17.93 8.86 -14.02
C GLY A 70 18.86 10.03 -14.40
N ASN A 71 18.39 11.25 -14.15
CA ASN A 71 19.19 12.48 -14.32
C ASN A 71 20.12 12.77 -13.12
N GLY A 72 20.25 11.84 -12.18
CA GLY A 72 20.80 12.10 -10.84
C GLY A 72 21.96 11.19 -10.47
N LEU A 73 23.12 11.38 -11.09
CA LEU A 73 24.36 10.81 -10.60
C LEU A 73 25.20 11.88 -9.89
N ASP A 74 25.53 11.63 -8.62
CA ASP A 74 26.42 12.49 -7.84
C ASP A 74 27.69 11.73 -7.47
N ILE A 75 28.85 12.22 -7.93
CA ILE A 75 30.15 11.63 -7.64
C ILE A 75 30.77 12.36 -6.45
N ILE A 76 30.93 11.65 -5.33
CA ILE A 76 31.53 12.21 -4.11
C ILE A 76 32.93 11.62 -3.91
N SER A 77 33.95 12.45 -4.10
CA SER A 77 35.32 12.15 -3.69
C SER A 77 35.47 12.26 -2.17
N TRP A 78 35.80 11.13 -1.52
CA TRP A 78 36.02 11.07 -0.08
C TRP A 78 37.46 11.47 0.28
N PRO A 79 37.65 12.35 1.28
CA PRO A 79 38.95 12.62 1.88
C PRO A 79 39.51 11.38 2.61
N VAL A 80 40.76 11.45 3.04
CA VAL A 80 41.37 10.39 3.86
C VAL A 80 40.58 10.20 5.15
N LEU A 81 40.30 8.95 5.50
CA LEU A 81 39.56 8.59 6.71
C LEU A 81 40.30 9.12 7.95
N GLY A 82 39.61 9.87 8.81
CA GLY A 82 40.18 10.46 10.02
C GLY A 82 40.58 11.93 9.90
N ASP A 83 40.66 12.50 8.70
CA ASP A 83 40.81 13.95 8.50
C ASP A 83 39.51 14.69 8.89
N ILE A 84 39.62 15.88 9.47
CA ILE A 84 38.50 16.80 9.70
C ILE A 84 37.71 17.05 8.41
N ALA A 85 38.37 17.07 7.26
CA ALA A 85 37.75 17.18 5.94
C ALA A 85 36.78 16.02 5.64
N TRP A 86 37.07 14.81 6.12
CA TRP A 86 36.19 13.64 5.96
C TRP A 86 34.86 13.84 6.69
N PHE A 87 34.91 14.30 7.94
CA PHE A 87 33.71 14.59 8.73
C PHE A 87 32.90 15.76 8.15
N LYS A 88 33.58 16.78 7.60
CA LYS A 88 32.90 17.86 6.86
C LYS A 88 32.19 17.32 5.62
N LYS A 89 32.79 16.38 4.88
CA LYS A 89 32.15 15.71 3.72
C LYS A 89 30.97 14.84 4.12
N LEU A 90 30.99 14.18 5.28
CA LEU A 90 29.81 13.49 5.80
C LEU A 90 28.63 14.45 6.01
N SER A 91 28.87 15.65 6.55
CA SER A 91 27.81 16.65 6.74
C SER A 91 27.20 17.10 5.40
N ILE A 92 28.04 17.28 4.37
CA ILE A 92 27.58 17.57 3.00
C ILE A 92 26.77 16.40 2.44
N PHE A 93 27.26 15.17 2.59
CA PHE A 93 26.57 13.97 2.12
C PHE A 93 25.20 13.79 2.80
N LYS A 94 25.13 13.99 4.13
CA LYS A 94 23.87 14.01 4.87
C LYS A 94 22.89 15.03 4.29
N THR A 95 23.35 16.26 4.05
CA THR A 95 22.49 17.32 3.49
C THR A 95 21.96 16.94 2.10
N LYS A 96 22.74 16.19 1.31
CA LYS A 96 22.27 15.65 0.02
C LYS A 96 21.26 14.52 0.20
N LEU A 97 21.50 13.59 1.13
CA LEU A 97 20.54 12.52 1.46
C LEU A 97 19.22 13.07 1.99
N ASP A 98 19.26 14.08 2.86
CA ASP A 98 18.06 14.71 3.44
C ASP A 98 17.19 15.41 2.37
N LYS A 99 17.78 15.74 1.20
CA LYS A 99 17.06 16.30 0.04
C LYS A 99 16.52 15.26 -0.92
N LEU A 100 16.87 13.97 -0.76
CA LEU A 100 16.37 12.93 -1.64
C LEU A 100 14.87 12.71 -1.38
N GLU A 101 14.10 12.70 -2.44
CA GLU A 101 12.68 12.37 -2.36
C GLU A 101 12.51 10.89 -2.01
N THR A 102 11.57 10.63 -1.09
CA THR A 102 11.21 9.27 -0.71
C THR A 102 10.47 8.60 -1.86
N LYS A 103 11.01 7.47 -2.35
CA LYS A 103 10.40 6.70 -3.44
C LYS A 103 9.04 6.08 -3.07
N TYR A 104 8.84 5.73 -1.80
CA TYR A 104 7.62 5.07 -1.34
C TYR A 104 6.94 5.93 -0.28
N GLU A 105 5.65 6.17 -0.46
CA GLU A 105 4.85 6.99 0.47
C GLU A 105 4.69 6.33 1.86
N ASN A 106 4.73 5.00 1.93
CA ASN A 106 4.57 4.27 3.18
C ASN A 106 5.34 2.94 3.21
N ALA A 107 5.50 2.41 4.43
CA ALA A 107 6.23 1.18 4.71
C ALA A 107 5.58 -0.08 4.11
N ARG A 108 4.25 -0.10 3.94
CA ARG A 108 3.52 -1.22 3.35
C ARG A 108 3.87 -1.36 1.86
N ALA A 109 3.82 -0.25 1.13
CA ALA A 109 4.23 -0.17 -0.28
C ALA A 109 5.71 -0.54 -0.43
N PHE A 110 6.59 0.01 0.41
CA PHE A 110 8.02 -0.34 0.41
C PHE A 110 8.23 -1.85 0.58
N LEU A 111 7.68 -2.45 1.64
CA LEU A 111 7.86 -3.85 1.96
C LEU A 111 7.33 -4.77 0.85
N GLN A 112 6.15 -4.47 0.29
CA GLN A 112 5.58 -5.24 -0.81
C GLN A 112 6.51 -5.21 -2.02
N ASN A 113 6.94 -4.02 -2.46
CA ASN A 113 7.86 -3.87 -3.58
C ASN A 113 9.16 -4.64 -3.36
N THR A 114 9.79 -4.44 -2.19
CA THR A 114 11.02 -5.15 -1.83
C THR A 114 10.85 -6.66 -1.87
N LYS A 115 9.74 -7.22 -1.34
CA LYS A 115 9.47 -8.66 -1.38
C LYS A 115 9.36 -9.19 -2.81
N VAL A 116 8.65 -8.49 -3.69
CA VAL A 116 8.51 -8.90 -5.10
C VAL A 116 9.87 -8.91 -5.79
N ILE A 117 10.63 -7.82 -5.66
CA ILE A 117 11.96 -7.70 -6.26
C ILE A 117 12.89 -8.79 -5.73
N MET A 118 12.92 -9.04 -4.41
CA MET A 118 13.70 -10.13 -3.82
C MET A 118 13.30 -11.50 -4.36
N ALA A 119 12.00 -11.76 -4.49
CA ALA A 119 11.49 -13.04 -5.00
C ALA A 119 11.91 -13.25 -6.46
N LYS A 120 11.72 -12.24 -7.33
CA LYS A 120 12.15 -12.28 -8.73
C LYS A 120 13.65 -12.49 -8.87
N LEU A 121 14.45 -11.73 -8.10
CA LEU A 121 15.90 -11.88 -8.09
C LEU A 121 16.34 -13.28 -7.64
N LYS A 122 15.67 -13.87 -6.64
CA LYS A 122 15.98 -15.21 -6.15
C LYS A 122 15.79 -16.30 -7.21
N ILE A 123 14.80 -16.13 -8.08
CA ILE A 123 14.49 -17.08 -9.17
C ILE A 123 15.06 -16.64 -10.53
N CYS A 124 15.85 -15.56 -10.57
CA CYS A 124 16.37 -14.95 -11.79
C CYS A 124 15.29 -14.63 -12.85
N ASP A 125 14.09 -14.23 -12.41
CA ASP A 125 13.00 -13.82 -13.29
C ASP A 125 13.13 -12.33 -13.65
N TRP A 126 13.38 -12.05 -14.93
CA TRP A 126 13.52 -10.71 -15.50
C TRP A 126 12.24 -10.22 -16.22
N GLY A 127 11.13 -10.95 -16.11
CA GLY A 127 9.84 -10.56 -16.69
C GLY A 127 9.26 -9.30 -16.03
N SER A 128 8.11 -8.83 -16.53
CA SER A 128 7.46 -7.60 -16.05
C SER A 128 7.24 -7.60 -14.53
N LEU A 129 7.56 -6.48 -13.88
CA LEU A 129 7.26 -6.23 -12.48
C LEU A 129 5.80 -5.78 -12.31
N ASP A 130 5.28 -4.99 -13.25
CA ASP A 130 3.93 -4.42 -13.17
C ASP A 130 2.86 -5.52 -13.14
N GLU A 131 3.00 -6.53 -13.99
CA GLU A 131 2.08 -7.67 -14.03
C GLU A 131 2.12 -8.46 -12.71
N ASN A 132 3.31 -8.67 -12.14
CA ASN A 132 3.45 -9.30 -10.82
C ASN A 132 2.81 -8.45 -9.71
N PHE A 133 2.94 -7.12 -9.77
CA PHE A 133 2.30 -6.23 -8.81
C PHE A 133 0.78 -6.27 -8.89
N ILE A 134 0.22 -6.32 -10.10
CA ILE A 134 -1.23 -6.47 -10.32
C ILE A 134 -1.70 -7.79 -9.72
N GLN A 135 -1.05 -8.91 -10.10
CA GLN A 135 -1.41 -10.24 -9.61
C GLN A 135 -1.36 -10.33 -8.09
N ILE A 136 -0.28 -9.83 -7.47
CA ILE A 136 -0.12 -9.85 -6.01
C ILE A 136 -1.14 -8.97 -5.32
N ARG A 137 -1.42 -7.75 -5.84
CA ARG A 137 -2.44 -6.87 -5.25
C ARG A 137 -3.82 -7.51 -5.34
N VAL A 138 -4.22 -7.98 -6.52
CA VAL A 138 -5.53 -8.63 -6.72
C VAL A 138 -5.64 -9.89 -5.86
N ALA A 139 -4.63 -10.76 -5.83
CA ALA A 139 -4.65 -11.98 -5.01
C ALA A 139 -4.75 -11.66 -3.51
N THR A 140 -4.09 -10.60 -3.06
CA THR A 140 -4.19 -10.13 -1.66
C THR A 140 -5.60 -9.67 -1.35
N LEU A 141 -6.21 -8.84 -2.20
CA LEU A 141 -7.58 -8.36 -2.04
C LEU A 141 -8.59 -9.53 -2.05
N LYS A 142 -8.45 -10.46 -3.00
CA LYS A 142 -9.29 -11.66 -3.10
C LYS A 142 -9.33 -12.46 -1.80
N ARG A 143 -8.16 -12.68 -1.19
CA ARG A 143 -8.05 -13.38 0.10
C ARG A 143 -8.77 -12.63 1.23
N LEU A 144 -8.88 -11.31 1.13
CA LEU A 144 -9.51 -10.45 2.13
C LEU A 144 -11.01 -10.26 1.91
N PHE A 145 -11.58 -10.58 0.73
CA PHE A 145 -13.01 -10.38 0.46
C PHE A 145 -13.95 -10.98 1.51
N PRO A 146 -13.75 -12.24 1.97
CA PRO A 146 -14.65 -12.79 2.98
C PRO A 146 -14.67 -11.95 4.27
N ILE A 147 -13.51 -11.46 4.72
CA ILE A 147 -13.40 -10.65 5.93
C ILE A 147 -13.96 -9.24 5.68
N ALA A 148 -13.59 -8.61 4.57
CA ALA A 148 -14.02 -7.28 4.20
C ALA A 148 -15.55 -7.19 4.05
N VAL A 149 -16.17 -8.16 3.38
CA VAL A 149 -17.63 -8.21 3.18
C VAL A 149 -18.36 -8.51 4.49
N SER A 150 -17.85 -9.44 5.30
CA SER A 150 -18.44 -9.83 6.59
C SER A 150 -18.35 -8.74 7.66
N TYR A 151 -17.17 -8.13 7.80
CA TYR A 151 -16.82 -7.29 8.95
C TYR A 151 -16.48 -5.83 8.60
N GLY A 152 -16.24 -5.48 7.33
CA GLY A 152 -15.89 -4.12 6.94
C GLY A 152 -14.46 -3.73 7.34
N ILE A 153 -13.57 -4.72 7.47
CA ILE A 153 -12.18 -4.60 7.93
C ILE A 153 -11.29 -5.62 7.18
N GLU A 154 -9.97 -5.44 7.19
CA GLU A 154 -9.01 -6.36 6.56
C GLU A 154 -8.61 -7.51 7.48
N GLN A 155 -8.55 -7.28 8.80
CA GLN A 155 -8.13 -8.31 9.76
C GLN A 155 -8.80 -8.13 11.11
N LYS A 156 -9.17 -9.28 11.71
CA LYS A 156 -9.78 -9.39 13.04
C LYS A 156 -9.01 -10.43 13.86
N ASP A 157 -7.78 -10.10 14.24
CA ASP A 157 -7.00 -10.89 15.20
C ASP A 157 -6.80 -10.06 16.48
N TYR A 158 -5.55 -9.83 16.91
CA TYR A 158 -5.21 -9.02 18.07
C TYR A 158 -5.36 -7.50 17.83
N ILE A 159 -5.35 -7.08 16.56
CA ILE A 159 -5.46 -5.70 16.13
C ILE A 159 -6.52 -5.66 15.03
N ILE A 160 -7.45 -4.70 15.13
CA ILE A 160 -8.44 -4.43 14.08
C ILE A 160 -7.74 -3.61 12.99
N GLU A 161 -7.54 -4.21 11.82
CA GLU A 161 -7.06 -3.49 10.64
C GLU A 161 -8.24 -3.04 9.79
N HIS A 162 -8.48 -1.73 9.70
CA HIS A 162 -9.52 -1.17 8.83
C HIS A 162 -9.22 -1.42 7.35
N LEU A 163 -10.24 -1.26 6.49
CA LEU A 163 -10.03 -1.19 5.04
C LEU A 163 -9.11 -0.01 4.70
N MET A 164 -7.99 -0.28 4.03
CA MET A 164 -7.02 0.77 3.68
C MET A 164 -6.77 0.81 2.18
N ASN A 165 -6.39 1.99 1.69
CA ASN A 165 -5.72 2.13 0.41
C ASN A 165 -4.26 1.67 0.60
N HIS A 166 -3.86 0.57 -0.03
CA HIS A 166 -2.54 -0.04 0.15
C HIS A 166 -1.41 0.74 -0.54
N ASP A 167 -1.74 1.71 -1.39
CA ASP A 167 -0.75 2.58 -2.04
C ASP A 167 -0.44 3.81 -1.19
N SER A 168 -1.45 4.47 -0.61
CA SER A 168 -1.27 5.65 0.24
C SER A 168 -1.18 5.33 1.74
N GLY A 169 -1.62 4.15 2.17
CA GLY A 169 -1.70 3.75 3.58
C GLY A 169 -2.83 4.43 4.35
N LYS A 170 -3.75 5.15 3.67
CA LYS A 170 -4.87 5.84 4.32
C LYS A 170 -6.09 4.92 4.47
N PRO A 171 -6.88 5.06 5.55
CA PRO A 171 -8.12 4.29 5.70
C PRO A 171 -9.14 4.69 4.64
N ILE A 172 -9.93 3.73 4.20
CA ILE A 172 -11.13 3.98 3.40
C ILE A 172 -12.19 4.60 4.30
N ASP A 173 -12.85 5.62 3.79
CA ASP A 173 -13.87 6.37 4.52
C ASP A 173 -14.91 5.45 5.17
N ASP A 174 -15.29 5.81 6.39
CA ASP A 174 -16.26 5.10 7.23
C ASP A 174 -17.24 6.12 7.84
N PRO A 175 -18.09 6.71 7.00
CA PRO A 175 -18.89 7.84 7.43
C PRO A 175 -19.94 7.41 8.46
N ILE A 176 -20.04 8.20 9.53
CA ILE A 176 -21.11 8.07 10.51
C ILE A 176 -22.39 8.66 9.89
N ILE A 177 -23.39 7.81 9.66
CA ILE A 177 -24.67 8.18 9.06
C ILE A 177 -25.69 8.47 10.16
N ASN A 178 -26.60 9.42 9.91
CA ASN A 178 -27.71 9.69 10.82
C ASN A 178 -28.88 8.75 10.50
N LEU A 179 -29.52 8.22 11.55
CA LEU A 179 -30.68 7.34 11.40
C LEU A 179 -31.84 8.03 10.68
N CYS A 180 -31.99 9.35 10.82
CA CYS A 180 -32.99 10.14 10.10
C CYS A 180 -32.83 10.05 8.57
N ASP A 181 -31.60 9.89 8.08
CA ASP A 181 -31.30 9.76 6.64
C ASP A 181 -31.72 8.38 6.10
N VAL A 182 -31.93 7.42 7.00
CA VAL A 182 -32.29 6.03 6.68
C VAL A 182 -33.79 5.80 6.86
N LEU A 183 -34.39 6.36 7.92
CA LEU A 183 -35.79 6.12 8.28
C LEU A 183 -36.61 7.40 8.11
N ASN A 184 -37.41 7.44 7.05
CA ASN A 184 -38.51 8.40 6.90
C ASN A 184 -39.42 8.23 8.13
N ASN A 185 -39.56 9.28 8.96
CA ASN A 185 -40.33 9.35 10.22
C ASN A 185 -39.51 9.24 11.53
N PHE A 186 -38.18 9.23 11.48
CA PHE A 186 -37.36 9.31 12.69
C PHE A 186 -36.83 10.73 12.88
N GLU A 187 -37.38 11.50 13.83
CA GLU A 187 -36.98 12.90 14.07
C GLU A 187 -35.73 13.04 14.96
N LYS A 188 -35.40 12.01 15.75
CA LYS A 188 -34.25 12.05 16.65
C LYS A 188 -32.96 11.84 15.87
N SER A 189 -32.05 12.80 15.95
CA SER A 189 -30.71 12.68 15.39
C SER A 189 -29.88 11.63 16.15
N THR A 190 -30.04 10.36 15.79
CA THR A 190 -29.27 9.24 16.34
C THR A 190 -28.20 8.82 15.33
N LYS A 191 -26.94 8.83 15.76
CA LYS A 191 -25.81 8.40 14.93
C LYS A 191 -25.73 6.88 14.89
N LEU A 192 -25.67 6.31 13.70
CA LEU A 192 -25.44 4.89 13.51
C LEU A 192 -23.99 4.51 13.80
N LEU A 193 -23.77 3.26 14.20
CA LEU A 193 -22.44 2.69 14.32
C LEU A 193 -21.69 2.78 12.98
N PRO A 194 -20.37 3.04 13.00
CA PRO A 194 -19.51 2.94 11.82
C PRO A 194 -19.63 1.56 11.18
N ASP A 195 -19.41 1.49 9.88
CA ASP A 195 -19.49 0.25 9.12
C ASP A 195 -18.50 -0.80 9.63
N SER A 196 -17.29 -0.41 10.02
CA SER A 196 -16.30 -1.36 10.62
C SER A 196 -16.75 -2.00 11.93
N ASN A 197 -17.80 -1.46 12.57
CA ASN A 197 -18.29 -1.91 13.85
C ASN A 197 -19.55 -2.78 13.72
N ILE A 198 -20.01 -3.04 12.49
CA ILE A 198 -21.17 -3.88 12.22
C ILE A 198 -20.72 -5.21 11.64
N TRP A 199 -21.18 -6.30 12.25
CA TRP A 199 -20.90 -7.65 11.78
C TRP A 199 -22.11 -8.18 11.06
N LEU A 200 -21.91 -8.60 9.81
CA LEU A 200 -23.00 -9.03 8.94
C LEU A 200 -23.09 -10.55 8.80
N TYR A 201 -21.98 -11.26 8.96
CA TYR A 201 -21.97 -12.70 9.19
C TYR A 201 -20.61 -13.18 9.71
N ASP A 202 -20.59 -14.26 10.49
CA ASP A 202 -19.39 -15.06 10.74
C ASP A 202 -19.56 -16.45 10.11
N ASN A 203 -18.53 -16.96 9.44
CA ASN A 203 -18.52 -18.30 8.82
C ASN A 203 -18.60 -19.44 9.85
N LYS A 204 -18.66 -19.13 11.16
CA LYS A 204 -18.79 -20.10 12.25
C LYS A 204 -20.24 -20.17 12.74
N TYR A 205 -21.04 -20.98 12.07
CA TYR A 205 -22.25 -21.61 12.63
C TYR A 205 -23.39 -20.70 13.10
N GLU A 206 -23.50 -19.46 12.61
CA GLU A 206 -24.63 -18.61 12.96
C GLU A 206 -25.83 -18.87 12.03
N THR A 207 -26.97 -19.18 12.62
CA THR A 207 -28.26 -19.20 11.92
C THR A 207 -28.68 -17.77 11.56
N CYS A 208 -29.49 -17.59 10.51
CA CYS A 208 -30.09 -16.28 10.19
C CYS A 208 -30.78 -15.62 11.39
N ILE A 209 -31.35 -16.43 12.29
CA ILE A 209 -31.98 -15.97 13.51
C ILE A 209 -30.95 -15.31 14.44
N GLN A 210 -29.79 -15.93 14.65
CA GLN A 210 -28.76 -15.37 15.53
C GLN A 210 -28.16 -14.08 14.94
N LEU A 211 -27.88 -14.07 13.63
CA LEU A 211 -27.36 -12.90 12.92
C LEU A 211 -28.31 -11.72 12.98
N SER A 212 -29.57 -11.93 12.58
CA SER A 212 -30.60 -10.89 12.59
C SER A 212 -30.89 -10.41 14.00
N ASN A 213 -30.82 -11.27 15.02
CA ASN A 213 -31.10 -10.90 16.41
C ASN A 213 -30.14 -9.81 16.92
N ILE A 214 -28.86 -9.85 16.56
CA ILE A 214 -27.90 -8.81 16.98
C ILE A 214 -28.28 -7.45 16.39
N LEU A 215 -28.49 -7.38 15.06
CA LEU A 215 -28.87 -6.12 14.41
C LEU A 215 -30.27 -5.65 14.81
N ARG A 216 -31.19 -6.58 15.05
CA ARG A 216 -32.55 -6.30 15.53
C ARG A 216 -32.53 -5.72 16.93
N ASN A 217 -31.76 -6.29 17.86
CA ASN A 217 -31.64 -5.74 19.20
C ASN A 217 -31.07 -4.31 19.15
N TYR A 218 -30.04 -4.10 18.33
CA TYR A 218 -29.49 -2.76 18.11
C TYR A 218 -30.53 -1.80 17.51
N PHE A 219 -31.33 -2.24 16.52
CA PHE A 219 -32.43 -1.45 15.96
C PHE A 219 -33.49 -1.12 17.03
N GLU A 220 -33.91 -2.09 17.83
CA GLU A 220 -34.90 -1.89 18.89
C GLU A 220 -34.41 -0.91 19.97
N GLU A 221 -33.11 -0.91 20.28
CA GLU A 221 -32.49 0.05 21.20
C GLU A 221 -32.46 1.48 20.67
N ILE A 222 -32.13 1.68 19.39
CA ILE A 222 -31.96 3.03 18.82
C ILE A 222 -33.23 3.61 18.21
N VAL A 223 -34.19 2.76 17.82
CA VAL A 223 -35.46 3.15 17.19
C VAL A 223 -36.60 2.99 18.16
N GLN A 224 -37.05 1.75 18.37
CA GLN A 224 -38.16 1.40 19.24
C GLN A 224 -38.25 -0.14 19.42
N PRO A 225 -38.47 -0.64 20.65
CA PRO A 225 -38.79 -2.05 20.88
C PRO A 225 -40.06 -2.48 20.14
N ARG A 226 -40.09 -3.69 19.57
CA ARG A 226 -41.26 -4.15 18.81
C ARG A 226 -42.55 -4.11 19.63
N ARG A 227 -42.47 -4.45 20.92
CA ARG A 227 -43.62 -4.52 21.83
C ARG A 227 -44.30 -3.16 22.07
N GLU A 228 -43.59 -2.08 21.80
CA GLU A 228 -44.09 -0.71 21.96
C GLU A 228 -44.69 -0.15 20.67
N SER A 229 -44.53 -0.84 19.53
CA SER A 229 -45.12 -0.43 18.27
C SER A 229 -46.62 -0.73 18.25
N SER A 230 -47.42 0.26 17.85
CA SER A 230 -48.85 0.08 17.57
C SER A 230 -49.13 -0.42 16.15
N ASN A 231 -48.12 -0.45 15.27
CA ASN A 231 -48.24 -0.82 13.87
C ASN A 231 -47.11 -1.76 13.43
N ASP A 232 -47.39 -3.07 13.45
CA ASP A 232 -46.41 -4.10 13.08
C ASP A 232 -45.89 -3.91 11.64
N ASN A 233 -46.76 -3.55 10.69
CA ASN A 233 -46.37 -3.39 9.29
C ASN A 233 -45.35 -2.27 9.10
N GLU A 234 -45.55 -1.15 9.80
CA GLU A 234 -44.63 -0.01 9.77
C GLU A 234 -43.31 -0.32 10.48
N TRP A 235 -43.37 -1.05 11.59
CA TRP A 235 -42.18 -1.50 12.31
C TRP A 235 -41.31 -2.42 11.45
N PHE A 236 -41.90 -3.44 10.82
CA PHE A 236 -41.17 -4.34 9.92
C PHE A 236 -40.65 -3.63 8.67
N SER A 237 -41.42 -2.68 8.11
CA SER A 237 -40.95 -1.87 6.97
C SER A 237 -39.74 -1.00 7.33
N SER A 238 -39.69 -0.50 8.57
CA SER A 238 -38.56 0.28 9.07
C SER A 238 -37.34 -0.59 9.33
N LEU A 239 -37.52 -1.78 9.90
CA LEU A 239 -36.46 -2.76 10.08
C LEU A 239 -35.86 -3.22 8.74
N ASP A 240 -36.70 -3.53 7.75
CA ASP A 240 -36.26 -3.91 6.40
C ASP A 240 -35.43 -2.79 5.75
N ARG A 241 -35.89 -1.54 5.85
CA ARG A 241 -35.13 -0.38 5.35
C ARG A 241 -33.80 -0.21 6.06
N PHE A 242 -33.77 -0.43 7.37
CA PHE A 242 -32.56 -0.38 8.17
C PHE A 242 -31.54 -1.44 7.75
N PHE A 243 -31.95 -2.71 7.61
CA PHE A 243 -31.07 -3.77 7.11
C PHE A 243 -30.57 -3.48 5.71
N LYS A 244 -31.46 -3.12 4.77
CA LYS A 244 -31.07 -2.77 3.39
C LYS A 244 -30.04 -1.65 3.34
N ASN A 245 -30.17 -0.64 4.20
CA ASN A 245 -29.20 0.46 4.27
C ASN A 245 -27.84 0.00 4.78
N ILE A 246 -27.79 -0.80 5.85
CA ILE A 246 -26.54 -1.36 6.38
C ILE A 246 -25.82 -2.19 5.31
N ILE A 247 -26.54 -3.07 4.63
CA ILE A 247 -25.97 -3.91 3.56
C ILE A 247 -25.48 -3.05 2.40
N ALA A 248 -26.27 -2.08 1.95
CA ALA A 248 -25.87 -1.17 0.87
C ALA A 248 -24.61 -0.36 1.22
N ARG A 249 -24.49 0.10 2.47
CA ARG A 249 -23.31 0.80 2.96
C ARG A 249 -22.06 -0.08 2.90
N ARG A 250 -22.16 -1.33 3.38
CA ARG A 250 -21.05 -2.29 3.29
C ARG A 250 -20.65 -2.57 1.85
N THR A 251 -21.64 -2.83 0.98
CA THR A 251 -21.42 -3.09 -0.45
C THR A 251 -20.64 -1.94 -1.10
N LEU A 252 -21.13 -0.71 -0.94
CA LEU A 252 -20.49 0.48 -1.54
C LEU A 252 -19.07 0.67 -1.00
N ARG A 253 -18.85 0.45 0.30
CA ARG A 253 -17.55 0.63 0.92
C ARG A 253 -16.53 -0.40 0.46
N VAL A 254 -16.91 -1.67 0.33
CA VAL A 254 -16.03 -2.73 -0.20
C VAL A 254 -15.73 -2.50 -1.69
N GLN A 255 -16.73 -2.10 -2.49
CA GLN A 255 -16.51 -1.72 -3.90
C GLN A 255 -15.55 -0.53 -4.03
N ASN A 256 -15.73 0.51 -3.22
CA ASN A 256 -14.83 1.66 -3.19
C ASN A 256 -13.40 1.26 -2.76
N TRP A 257 -13.28 0.40 -1.76
CA TRP A 257 -11.98 -0.13 -1.32
C TRP A 257 -11.25 -0.89 -2.43
N TYR A 258 -11.94 -1.77 -3.15
CA TYR A 258 -11.35 -2.48 -4.29
C TYR A 258 -10.94 -1.51 -5.41
N MET A 259 -11.84 -0.59 -5.76
CA MET A 259 -11.60 0.43 -6.79
C MET A 259 -10.35 1.25 -6.45
N GLN A 260 -10.23 1.76 -5.23
CA GLN A 260 -9.07 2.55 -4.81
C GLN A 260 -7.76 1.74 -4.84
N ASN A 261 -7.81 0.46 -4.45
CA ASN A 261 -6.63 -0.41 -4.44
C ASN A 261 -6.22 -0.94 -5.82
N THR A 262 -7.02 -0.68 -6.85
CA THR A 262 -6.77 -1.10 -8.24
C THR A 262 -6.75 0.07 -9.23
N ALA A 263 -6.99 1.30 -8.76
CA ALA A 263 -7.13 2.50 -9.60
C ALA A 263 -5.92 2.79 -10.49
N LYS A 264 -4.71 2.47 -10.02
CA LYS A 264 -3.46 2.67 -10.77
C LYS A 264 -3.18 1.62 -11.85
N PHE A 265 -3.96 0.54 -11.90
CA PHE A 265 -3.77 -0.54 -12.85
C PHE A 265 -4.68 -0.38 -14.09
N PRO A 266 -4.33 -1.01 -15.23
CA PRO A 266 -5.23 -1.06 -16.38
C PRO A 266 -6.54 -1.77 -16.00
N GLN A 267 -7.67 -1.10 -16.21
CA GLN A 267 -8.98 -1.61 -15.79
C GLN A 267 -9.50 -2.75 -16.67
N ASP A 268 -8.91 -2.91 -17.85
CA ASP A 268 -9.12 -4.01 -18.79
C ASP A 268 -8.19 -5.22 -18.53
N ASN A 269 -7.25 -5.11 -17.59
CA ASN A 269 -6.39 -6.23 -17.21
C ASN A 269 -7.24 -7.39 -16.64
N SER A 270 -6.99 -8.61 -17.13
CA SER A 270 -7.78 -9.79 -16.78
C SER A 270 -7.80 -10.10 -15.28
N ASN A 271 -6.71 -9.84 -14.55
CA ASN A 271 -6.67 -10.03 -13.10
C ASN A 271 -7.57 -9.03 -12.38
N VAL A 272 -7.56 -7.76 -12.80
CA VAL A 272 -8.42 -6.71 -12.22
C VAL A 272 -9.90 -7.01 -12.49
N VAL A 273 -10.24 -7.38 -13.72
CA VAL A 273 -11.62 -7.75 -14.08
C VAL A 273 -12.09 -8.98 -13.29
N ASN A 274 -11.26 -10.03 -13.22
CA ASN A 274 -11.59 -11.24 -12.47
C ASN A 274 -11.69 -10.96 -10.96
N GLY A 275 -10.80 -10.15 -10.40
CA GLY A 275 -10.88 -9.73 -8.99
C GLY A 275 -12.16 -8.96 -8.67
N LYS A 276 -12.58 -8.06 -9.56
CA LYS A 276 -13.86 -7.35 -9.42
C LYS A 276 -15.04 -8.33 -9.44
N TYR A 277 -15.04 -9.28 -10.37
CA TYR A 277 -16.11 -10.28 -10.45
C TYR A 277 -16.21 -11.13 -9.18
N GLU A 278 -15.09 -11.63 -8.65
CA GLU A 278 -15.08 -12.39 -7.39
C GLU A 278 -15.53 -11.56 -6.18
N MET A 279 -15.17 -10.27 -6.12
CA MET A 279 -15.68 -9.36 -5.09
C MET A 279 -17.21 -9.24 -5.17
N GLU A 280 -17.76 -9.01 -6.36
CA GLU A 280 -19.21 -8.91 -6.56
C GLU A 280 -19.93 -10.22 -6.23
N GLN A 281 -19.30 -11.38 -6.45
CA GLN A 281 -19.82 -12.67 -6.02
C GLN A 281 -19.92 -12.78 -4.51
N GLU A 282 -18.89 -12.38 -3.76
CA GLU A 282 -18.93 -12.38 -2.29
C GLU A 282 -19.98 -11.40 -1.74
N ILE A 283 -20.10 -10.21 -2.35
CA ILE A 283 -21.16 -9.24 -2.01
C ILE A 283 -22.55 -9.85 -2.29
N SER A 284 -22.71 -10.54 -3.42
CA SER A 284 -23.99 -11.18 -3.77
C SER A 284 -24.37 -12.27 -2.78
N LYS A 285 -23.40 -13.05 -2.25
CA LYS A 285 -23.64 -14.03 -1.19
C LYS A 285 -24.16 -13.36 0.09
N LEU A 286 -23.56 -12.24 0.48
CA LEU A 286 -24.02 -11.43 1.62
C LEU A 286 -25.46 -10.94 1.40
N SER A 287 -25.75 -10.36 0.24
CA SER A 287 -27.11 -9.87 -0.07
C SER A 287 -28.15 -11.00 -0.07
N LEU A 288 -27.81 -12.17 -0.61
CA LEU A 288 -28.68 -13.34 -0.59
C LEU A 288 -28.94 -13.82 0.84
N LEU A 289 -27.90 -13.90 1.68
CA LEU A 289 -28.03 -14.27 3.08
C LEU A 289 -29.01 -13.34 3.80
N TRP A 290 -28.86 -12.03 3.66
CA TRP A 290 -29.72 -11.05 4.34
C TRP A 290 -31.14 -10.96 3.77
N THR A 291 -31.37 -11.44 2.54
CA THR A 291 -32.74 -11.62 2.02
C THR A 291 -33.48 -12.74 2.76
N LEU A 292 -32.75 -13.73 3.29
CA LEU A 292 -33.31 -14.83 4.08
C LEU A 292 -33.41 -14.52 5.58
N CYS A 293 -32.62 -13.55 6.07
CA CYS A 293 -32.59 -13.18 7.49
C CYS A 293 -33.46 -11.95 7.82
N GLY A 294 -34.00 -11.25 6.80
CA GLY A 294 -34.88 -10.08 6.94
C GLY A 294 -36.33 -10.40 7.25
#